data_AF-X1DVX2-F1
#
_entry.id   AF-X1DVX2-F1
#
_cell.length_a   1.000
_cell.length_b   1.000
_cell.length_c   1.000
_cell.angle_alpha   90.00
_cell.angle_beta   90.00
_cell.angle_gamma   90.00
#
_symmetry.space_group_name_H-M   'P 1'
#
loop_
_entity.id
_entity.type
_entity.pdbx_description
1 polymer ?
#
loop_
_entity_poly.entity_id
_entity_poly.type
_entity_poly.pdbx_seq_one_letter_code
_entity_poly.pdbx_strand_id
1 'polypeptide(L)' 'MNNQNMIEYIKEGLLNFIFPLDCKICEKPIRESKGYSICEDCFKTIELIEQPYCIKCGKPLIPTDFFKQNREILCLDC' A
#
# COMPACT_ATOMS: atom_id res chain seq x y z
N MET A 1 29.38 5.97 -8.51
CA MET A 1 28.14 6.69 -8.16
C MET A 1 28.24 8.12 -8.68
N ASN A 2 27.27 8.59 -9.45
CA ASN A 2 27.23 9.96 -9.98
C ASN A 2 26.85 10.96 -8.86
N ASN A 3 27.35 12.19 -8.92
CA ASN A 3 26.98 13.30 -8.02
C ASN A 3 25.46 13.49 -7.91
N GLN A 4 24.71 13.28 -9.00
CA GLN A 4 23.25 13.36 -9.00
C GLN A 4 22.61 12.39 -7.99
N ASN A 5 23.06 11.14 -7.96
CA ASN A 5 22.50 10.09 -7.09
C ASN A 5 22.88 10.31 -5.62
N MET A 6 24.04 10.93 -5.37
CA MET A 6 24.50 11.23 -4.02
C MET A 6 23.67 12.36 -3.38
N ILE A 7 23.29 13.37 -4.17
CA ILE A 7 22.44 14.47 -3.70
C ILE A 7 21.04 13.94 -3.31
N GLU A 8 20.45 13.06 -4.12
CA GLU A 8 19.14 12.48 -3.81
C GLU A 8 19.19 11.63 -2.53
N TYR A 9 20.23 10.79 -2.36
CA TYR A 9 20.41 10.01 -1.13
C TYR A 9 20.53 10.89 0.13
N ILE A 10 21.30 11.98 0.06
CA ILE A 10 21.47 12.91 1.19
C ILE A 10 20.16 13.66 1.48
N LYS A 11 19.44 14.10 0.46
CA LYS A 11 18.14 14.78 0.61
C LYS A 11 17.12 13.87 1.27
N GLU A 12 16.98 12.63 0.80
CA GLU A 12 16.07 11.64 1.39
C GLU A 12 16.45 11.35 2.84
N GLY A 13 17.74 11.18 3.13
CA GLY A 13 18.23 11.02 4.50
C GLY A 13 17.87 12.17 5.43
N LEU A 14 18.03 13.42 4.97
CA LEU A 14 17.69 14.61 5.75
C LEU A 14 16.17 14.74 5.96
N LEU A 15 15.37 14.48 4.92
CA LEU A 15 13.91 14.51 5.02
C LEU A 15 13.40 13.44 5.99
N ASN A 16 13.92 12.22 5.93
CA ASN A 16 13.55 11.15 6.85
C ASN A 16 13.99 11.43 8.30
N PHE A 17 15.01 12.28 8.51
CA PHE A 17 15.43 12.72 9.84
C PHE A 17 14.50 13.78 10.44
N ILE A 18 14.07 14.76 9.65
CA ILE A 18 13.16 15.84 10.09
C ILE A 18 11.71 15.35 10.16
N PHE A 19 11.33 14.48 9.23
CA PHE A 19 10.00 13.91 9.09
C PHE A 19 10.10 12.39 9.18
N PRO A 20 10.36 11.83 10.38
CA PRO A 20 10.43 10.40 10.56
C PRO A 20 9.11 9.75 10.12
N LEU A 21 9.23 8.80 9.21
CA LEU A 21 8.10 8.02 8.75
C LEU A 21 7.94 6.82 9.67
N ASP A 22 7.00 6.89 10.60
CA ASP A 22 6.70 5.76 11.49
C ASP A 22 5.61 4.86 10.91
N CYS A 23 5.75 3.56 11.13
CA CYS A 23 4.73 2.59 10.76
C CYS A 23 3.44 2.84 11.55
N LYS A 24 2.32 2.98 10.87
CA LYS A 24 1.00 3.18 11.49
C LYS A 24 0.46 1.97 12.27
N ILE A 25 1.13 0.81 12.18
CA ILE A 25 0.72 -0.44 12.83
C ILE A 25 1.58 -0.70 14.08
N CYS A 26 2.91 -0.65 13.95
CA CYS A 26 3.82 -1.00 15.05
C CYS A 26 4.63 0.17 15.60
N GLU A 27 4.44 1.39 15.07
CA GLU A 27 5.10 2.63 15.50
C GLU A 27 6.63 2.64 15.36
N LYS A 28 7.21 1.61 14.72
CA LYS A 28 8.66 1.58 14.42
C LYS A 28 8.98 2.47 13.22
N PRO A 29 10.18 3.08 13.18
CA PRO A 29 10.61 3.91 12.06
C PRO A 29 10.80 3.09 10.78
N ILE A 30 10.33 3.63 9.65
CA ILE A 30 10.47 3.08 8.30
C ILE A 30 11.69 3.72 7.64
N ARG A 31 12.68 2.90 7.29
CA ARG A 31 13.93 3.38 6.66
C ARG A 31 13.77 3.68 5.17
N GLU A 32 12.97 2.87 4.48
CA GLU A 32 12.73 2.97 3.04
C GLU A 32 11.23 3.06 2.81
N SER A 33 10.76 4.25 2.44
CA SER A 33 9.35 4.46 2.13
C SER A 33 9.02 3.89 0.75
N LYS A 34 7.92 3.14 0.66
CA LYS A 34 7.32 2.69 -0.60
C LYS A 34 6.10 3.52 -1.00
N GLY A 35 5.97 4.74 -0.45
CA GLY A 35 4.82 5.63 -0.66
C GLY A 35 3.67 5.42 0.33
N TYR A 36 3.85 4.60 1.38
CA TYR A 36 2.88 4.35 2.43
C TYR A 36 3.56 4.20 3.79
N SER A 37 2.83 4.51 4.87
CA SER A 37 3.33 4.49 6.25
C SER A 37 3.21 3.11 6.91
N ILE A 38 3.59 2.03 6.22
CA ILE A 38 3.55 0.65 6.73
C ILE A 38 4.91 0.00 6.49
N CYS A 39 5.55 -0.52 7.54
CA CYS A 39 6.84 -1.21 7.40
C CYS A 39 6.65 -2.57 6.71
N GLU A 40 7.72 -3.13 6.16
CA GLU A 40 7.65 -4.39 5.40
C GLU A 40 7.09 -5.56 6.23
N ASP A 41 7.46 -5.65 7.51
CA ASP A 41 6.99 -6.70 8.40
C ASP A 41 5.48 -6.63 8.62
N CYS A 42 4.94 -5.43 8.87
CA CYS A 42 3.50 -5.21 9.02
C CYS A 42 2.77 -5.30 7.68
N PHE A 43 3.40 -4.96 6.56
CA PHE A 43 2.80 -5.12 5.25
C PHE A 43 2.56 -6.59 4.91
N LYS A 44 3.50 -7.48 5.28
CA LYS A 44 3.37 -8.94 5.09
C LYS A 44 2.21 -9.56 5.84
N THR A 45 1.67 -8.90 6.86
CA THR A 45 0.50 -9.38 7.60
C THR A 45 -0.82 -8.93 7.00
N ILE A 46 -0.81 -8.08 5.97
CA ILE A 46 -2.03 -7.59 5.32
C ILE A 46 -2.50 -8.63 4.32
N GLU A 47 -3.75 -9.07 4.46
CA GLU A 47 -4.44 -9.87 3.45
C GLU A 47 -4.81 -8.97 2.27
N LEU A 48 -4.33 -9.34 1.07
CA LEU A 48 -4.66 -8.63 -0.15
C LEU A 48 -6.08 -9.00 -0.60
N ILE A 49 -6.83 -8.01 -1.08
CA ILE A 49 -8.17 -8.24 -1.62
C ILE A 49 -8.02 -8.98 -2.96
N GLU A 50 -8.60 -10.18 -3.03
CA GLU A 50 -8.68 -10.98 -4.25
C GLU A 50 -10.06 -10.88 -4.91
N GLN A 51 -10.17 -11.34 -6.16
CA GLN A 51 -11.45 -11.38 -6.86
C GLN A 51 -12.43 -12.38 -6.21
N PRO A 52 -13.74 -12.09 -6.23
CA PRO A 52 -14.39 -10.93 -6.86
C PRO A 52 -14.45 -9.70 -5.94
N TYR A 53 -14.23 -8.52 -6.51
CA TYR A 53 -14.39 -7.22 -5.83
C TYR A 53 -15.15 -6.24 -6.72
N CYS A 54 -15.75 -5.21 -6.13
CA CYS A 54 -16.42 -4.14 -6.86
C CYS A 54 -15.42 -3.32 -7.68
N ILE A 55 -15.61 -3.20 -9.00
CA ILE A 55 -14.67 -2.47 -9.87
C ILE A 55 -14.68 -0.95 -9.66
N LYS A 56 -15.70 -0.41 -8.98
CA LYS A 56 -15.82 1.03 -8.69
C LYS A 56 -15.20 1.42 -7.35
N CYS A 57 -15.37 0.61 -6.29
CA CYS A 57 -14.92 0.97 -4.93
C CYS A 57 -13.94 -0.02 -4.30
N GLY A 58 -13.67 -1.18 -4.92
CA GLY A 58 -12.72 -2.18 -4.43
C GLY A 58 -13.23 -3.03 -3.26
N LYS A 59 -14.48 -2.85 -2.79
CA LYS A 59 -15.06 -3.69 -1.73
C LYS A 59 -15.05 -5.17 -2.14
N PRO A 60 -14.61 -6.10 -1.26
CA PRO A 60 -14.68 -7.53 -1.54
C PRO A 60 -16.14 -7.96 -1.66
N LEU A 61 -16.40 -8.88 -2.59
CA LEU A 61 -17.74 -9.42 -2.84
C LEU A 61 -17.79 -10.89 -2.41
N ILE A 62 -18.95 -11.31 -1.90
CA ILE A 62 -19.19 -12.71 -1.55
C ILE A 62 -19.13 -13.53 -2.85
N PRO A 63 -18.24 -14.53 -2.98
CA PRO A 63 -18.14 -15.31 -4.21
C PRO A 63 -19.44 -16.06 -4.51
N THR A 64 -20.15 -15.63 -5.54
CA THR A 64 -21.35 -16.31 -6.08
C THR A 64 -21.10 -16.69 -7.53
N ASP A 65 -21.88 -17.62 -8.08
CA ASP A 65 -21.70 -18.04 -9.48
C ASP A 65 -21.92 -16.88 -10.47
N PHE A 66 -22.74 -15.89 -10.10
CA PHE A 66 -22.90 -14.65 -10.86
C PHE A 66 -21.60 -13.82 -10.91
N PHE A 67 -20.89 -13.68 -9.79
CA PHE A 67 -19.64 -12.92 -9.72
C PHE A 67 -18.42 -13.68 -10.25
N LYS A 68 -18.48 -15.01 -10.32
CA LYS A 68 -17.41 -15.79 -10.98
C LYS A 68 -17.38 -15.60 -12.50
N GLN A 69 -18.54 -15.30 -13.09
CA GLN A 69 -18.69 -15.22 -14.55
C GLN A 69 -18.53 -13.80 -15.12
N ASN A 70 -18.53 -12.76 -14.28
CA ASN A 70 -18.52 -11.37 -14.72
C ASN A 70 -17.28 -10.64 -14.19
N ARG A 71 -16.53 -9.95 -15.06
CA ARG A 71 -15.36 -9.14 -14.62
C ARG A 71 -15.70 -7.69 -14.27
N GLU A 72 -16.88 -7.22 -14.65
CA GLU A 72 -17.35 -5.86 -14.39
C GLU A 72 -18.47 -5.86 -13.36
N ILE A 73 -18.12 -5.99 -12.09
CA ILE A 73 -19.09 -6.14 -11.00
C ILE A 73 -19.14 -4.88 -10.13
N LEU A 74 -20.35 -4.41 -9.83
CA LEU A 74 -20.61 -3.33 -8.88
C LEU A 74 -21.26 -3.87 -7.60
N CYS A 75 -20.91 -3.32 -6.44
CA CYS A 75 -21.64 -3.57 -5.20
C CYS A 75 -22.89 -2.68 -5.12
N LEU A 76 -23.79 -3.00 -4.19
CA LEU A 76 -25.03 -2.24 -3.97
C LEU A 76 -24.80 -0.88 -3.30
N ASP A 77 -23.65 -0.69 -2.63
CA ASP A 77 -23.34 0.53 -1.87
C ASP A 77 -22.71 1.65 -2.73
N CYS A 78 -22.70 1.48 -4.06
CA CYS A 78 -21.95 2.33 -4.99
C CYS A 78 -22.74 3.50 -5.57
#